data_AF-W2DKJ3-F1
#
_entry.id   AF-W2DKJ3-F1
#
_cell.length_a   1.000
_cell.length_b   1.000
_cell.length_c   1.000
_cell.angle_alpha   90.00
_cell.angle_beta   90.00
_cell.angle_gamma   90.00
#
_symmetry.space_group_name_H-M   'P 1'
#
loop_
_entity.id
_entity.type
_entity.pdbx_description
1 polymer ?
#
loop_
_entity_poly.entity_id
_entity_poly.type
_entity_poly.pdbx_seq_one_letter_code
_entity_poly.pdbx_strand_id
1 'polypeptide(L)' 'MNLYVVRHGETWANAEHRYLGALDPELTERGREQANVINFGNYP' A
#
# COMPACT_ATOMS: atom_id res chain seq x y z
N MET A 1 -3.35 2.15 -24.85
CA MET A 1 -4.08 1.83 -23.61
C MET A 1 -3.06 1.83 -22.49
N ASN A 2 -3.29 2.62 -21.44
CA ASN A 2 -2.35 2.72 -20.32
C ASN A 2 -3.02 2.09 -19.10
N LEU A 3 -2.35 1.11 -18.49
CA LEU A 3 -2.78 0.43 -17.27
C LEU A 3 -1.73 0.67 -16.19
N TYR A 4 -2.17 1.18 -15.05
CA TYR A 4 -1.31 1.43 -13.89
C TYR A 4 -1.83 0.57 -12.74
N VAL A 5 -0.94 -0.22 -12.15
CA VAL A 5 -1.26 -1.11 -11.03
C VAL A 5 -0.31 -0.79 -9.89
N VAL A 6 -0.87 -0.69 -8.69
CA VAL A 6 -0.13 -0.34 -7.47
C VAL A 6 -0.50 -1.34 -6.38
N ARG A 7 0.50 -1.85 -5.66
CA ARG A 7 0.28 -2.66 -4.46
C ARG A 7 -0.07 -1.74 -3.28
N HIS A 8 -1.01 -2.15 -2.44
CA HIS A 8 -1.33 -1.42 -1.20
C HIS A 8 -0.09 -1.27 -0.28
N GLY A 9 -0.15 -0.30 0.63
CA GLY A 9 0.92 -0.04 1.60
C GLY A 9 1.07 -1.13 2.67
N GLU A 10 2.08 -1.00 3.50
CA GLU A 10 2.37 -1.91 4.62
C GLU A 10 1.21 -2.03 5.63
N THR A 11 0.90 -3.26 6.04
CA THR A 11 0.01 -3.62 7.16
C THR A 11 0.82 -4.25 8.30
N TRP A 12 0.22 -4.42 9.49
CA TRP A 12 0.90 -5.06 10.64
C TRP A 12 1.45 -6.46 10.30
N ALA A 13 0.70 -7.25 9.51
CA ALA A 13 1.11 -8.59 9.11
C ALA A 13 2.32 -8.56 8.17
N ASN A 14 2.45 -7.54 7.32
CA ASN A 14 3.64 -7.37 6.49
C ASN A 14 4.88 -7.06 7.33
N ALA A 15 4.74 -6.18 8.33
CA ALA A 15 5.82 -5.83 9.25
C ALA A 15 6.31 -7.02 10.07
N GLU A 16 5.40 -7.93 10.45
CA GLU A 16 5.74 -9.16 11.18
C GLU A 16 6.06 -10.37 10.28
N HIS A 17 6.08 -10.18 8.96
CA HIS A 17 6.27 -11.27 7.99
C HIS A 17 5.27 -12.44 8.15
N ARG A 18 4.00 -12.11 8.42
CA ARG A 18 2.89 -13.06 8.58
C ARG A 18 1.95 -13.04 7.38
N TYR A 19 1.25 -14.17 7.19
CA TYR A 19 0.20 -14.28 6.20
C TYR A 19 -1.10 -13.62 6.70
N LEU A 20 -1.62 -12.67 5.92
CA LEU A 20 -2.85 -11.94 6.24
C LEU A 20 -4.11 -12.65 5.70
N GLY A 21 -4.03 -13.20 4.49
CA GLY A 21 -5.18 -13.82 3.82
C GLY A 21 -6.28 -12.82 3.49
N ALA A 22 -7.51 -13.16 3.88
CA ALA A 22 -8.72 -12.39 3.59
C ALA A 22 -9.18 -11.49 4.77
N LEU A 23 -8.30 -11.24 5.74
CA LEU A 23 -8.55 -10.27 6.81
C LEU A 23 -8.47 -8.84 6.28
N ASP A 24 -9.10 -7.90 6.99
CA ASP A 24 -9.17 -6.48 6.61
C ASP A 24 -8.43 -5.59 7.63
N PRO A 25 -7.09 -5.56 7.63
CA PRO A 25 -6.32 -4.71 8.52
C PRO A 25 -6.16 -3.30 7.96
N GLU A 26 -6.00 -2.34 8.87
CA GLU A 26 -5.56 -1.01 8.49
C GLU A 26 -4.08 -0.99 8.05
N LEU A 27 -3.72 0.06 7.31
CA LEU A 27 -2.32 0.38 7.00
C LEU A 27 -1.57 0.83 8.26
N THR A 28 -0.27 0.53 8.33
CA THR A 28 0.63 1.17 9.30
C THR A 28 0.83 2.64 8.95
N GLU A 29 1.48 3.42 9.83
CA GLU A 29 1.88 4.79 9.50
C GLU A 29 2.77 4.83 8.25
N ARG A 30 3.76 3.94 8.19
CA ARG A 30 4.60 3.73 7.01
C ARG A 30 3.78 3.33 5.77
N GLY A 31 2.75 2.50 5.94
CA GLY A 31 1.83 2.14 4.85
C GLY A 31 1.05 3.33 4.29
N ARG A 32 0.64 4.27 5.16
CA ARG A 32 0.01 5.53 4.75
C ARG A 32 1.00 6.46 4.02
N GLU A 33 2.22 6.58 4.52
CA GLU A 33 3.28 7.33 3.84
C GLU A 33 3.55 6.79 2.43
N GLN A 34 3.62 5.46 2.28
CA GLN A 34 3.78 4.80 0.97
C GLN A 34 2.63 5.14 0.02
N ALA A 35 1.38 5.16 0.50
CA ALA A 35 0.24 5.58 -0.31
C ALA A 35 0.33 7.06 -0.72
N ASN A 36 0.84 7.93 0.16
CA ASN A 36 0.98 9.36 -0.11
C ASN A 36 2.06 9.67 -1.15
N VAL A 37 3.13 8.86 -1.25
CA VAL A 37 4.16 9.00 -2.31
C VAL A 37 3.55 8.86 -3.71
N ILE A 38 2.46 8.10 -3.81
CA ILE A 38 1.78 7.76 -5.05
C ILE A 38 0.72 8.82 -5.39
N ASN A 39 0.55 9.87 -4.58
CA ASN A 39 -0.41 10.93 -4.87
C ASN A 39 0.09 11.79 -6.04
N PHE A 40 -0.32 11.40 -7.25
CA PHE A 40 0.20 11.86 -8.53
C PHE A 40 -0.19 13.30 -8.85
N GLY A 41 0.65 14.25 -8.42
CA GLY A 41 0.71 15.59 -9.00
C GLY A 41 1.55 15.67 -10.27
N ASN A 42 2.17 14.58 -10.71
CA ASN A 42 3.04 14.55 -11.91
C ASN A 42 2.98 13.18 -12.57
N TYR A 43 2.01 12.98 -13.47
CA TYR A 43 2.20 12.09 -14.60
C TYR A 43 2.10 12.91 -15.89
N PRO A 44 3.03 12.77 -16.85
CA PRO A 44 2.90 13.34 -18.19
C PRO A 44 1.77 12.67 -19.00
#